data_AF-X1I1L1-F1
#
_entry.id   AF-X1I1L1-F1
#
_cell.length_a   1.000
_cell.length_b   1.000
_cell.length_c   1.000
_cell.angle_alpha   90.00
_cell.angle_beta   90.00
_cell.angle_gamma   90.00
#
_symmetry.space_group_name_H-M   'P 1'
#
loop_
_entity.id
_entity.type
_entity.pdbx_description
1 polymer ?
#
loop_
_entity_poly.entity_id
_entity_poly.type
_entity_poly.pdbx_seq_one_letter_code
_entity_poly.pdbx_strand_id
1 'polypeptide(L)'
;MNVIDSLEIGDGHIIEWGHSTWDPAAVSIRDRYPTATGGFSPHSSSELPIQDLEHLVTAASNWNLLDSHSMARMIEALAVALRRHMSRI
;
A
#
# COMPACT_ATOMS: atom_id res chain seq x y z
N MET A 1 5.71 1.31 12.10
CA MET A 1 6.36 2.14 11.08
C MET A 1 6.70 3.49 11.68
N ASN A 2 7.77 4.13 11.24
CA ASN A 2 8.00 5.56 11.48
C ASN A 2 7.28 6.33 10.35
N VAL A 3 6.05 6.77 10.62
CA VAL A 3 5.12 7.33 9.61
C VAL A 3 5.63 8.69 9.14
N ILE A 4 5.69 8.89 7.81
CA ILE A 4 5.99 10.18 7.18
C ILE A 4 4.70 10.92 6.86
N ASP A 5 3.72 10.22 6.28
CA ASP A 5 2.44 10.79 5.86
C ASP A 5 1.38 9.69 5.74
N SER A 6 0.11 10.08 5.56
CA SER A 6 -1.02 9.18 5.47
C SER A 6 -2.14 9.67 4.56
N LEU A 7 -3.01 8.74 4.14
CA LEU A 7 -4.17 9.00 3.31
C LEU A 7 -5.39 8.27 3.87
N GLU A 8 -6.45 9.00 4.21
CA GLU A 8 -7.75 8.42 4.55
C GLU A 8 -8.49 8.02 3.27
N ILE A 9 -8.90 6.75 3.20
CA ILE A 9 -9.58 6.17 2.03
C ILE A 9 -11.04 5.77 2.31
N GLY A 10 -11.60 6.22 3.44
CA GLY A 10 -13.00 6.03 3.84
C GLY A 10 -13.20 5.02 4.96
N ASP A 11 -14.34 5.05 5.64
CA ASP A 11 -14.72 4.09 6.70
C ASP A 11 -13.69 3.93 7.84
N GLY A 12 -12.93 5.00 8.13
CA GLY A 12 -11.85 4.98 9.11
C GLY A 12 -10.61 4.19 8.66
N HIS A 13 -10.51 3.86 7.38
CA HIS A 13 -9.36 3.19 6.76
C HIS A 13 -8.32 4.23 6.33
N ILE A 14 -7.10 4.06 6.82
CA ILE A 14 -5.96 4.94 6.55
C ILE A 14 -4.84 4.12 5.92
N ILE A 15 -4.29 4.60 4.82
CA ILE A 15 -3.02 4.12 4.28
C ILE A 15 -1.91 5.01 4.82
N GLU A 16 -0.90 4.43 5.47
CA GLU A 16 0.26 5.15 5.96
C GLU A 16 1.51 4.72 5.18
N TRP A 17 2.46 5.62 4.96
CA TRP A 17 3.80 5.28 4.45
C TRP A 17 4.90 6.00 5.23
N GLY A 18 6.09 5.39 5.24
CA GLY A 18 7.22 5.91 5.98
C GLY A 18 8.40 4.95 6.00
N HIS A 19 9.17 4.98 7.08
CA HIS A 19 10.32 4.08 7.27
C HIS A 19 9.94 2.88 8.11
N SER A 20 10.48 1.72 7.74
CA SER A 20 10.10 0.48 8.39
C SER A 20 10.57 0.41 9.85
N THR A 21 9.89 -0.39 10.67
CA THR A 21 10.24 -0.62 12.08
C THR A 21 11.50 -1.45 12.27
N TRP A 22 11.86 -2.27 11.29
CA TRP A 22 13.02 -3.15 11.34
C TRP A 22 14.25 -2.56 10.64
N ASP A 23 14.06 -1.70 9.64
CA ASP A 23 15.13 -1.01 8.92
C ASP A 23 14.73 0.45 8.59
N PRO A 24 15.35 1.45 9.25
CA PRO A 24 15.09 2.85 8.97
C PRO A 24 15.42 3.29 7.52
N ALA A 25 16.25 2.55 6.78
CA ALA A 25 16.53 2.85 5.38
C ALA A 25 15.45 2.31 4.43
N ALA A 26 14.66 1.33 4.87
CA ALA A 26 13.61 0.72 4.05
C ALA A 26 12.31 1.55 4.11
N VAL A 27 11.76 1.88 2.94
CA VAL A 27 10.43 2.49 2.82
C VAL A 27 9.38 1.39 2.91
N SER A 28 8.35 1.65 3.71
CA SER A 28 7.22 0.74 3.91
C SER A 28 5.89 1.45 3.77
N ILE A 29 4.84 0.67 3.47
CA ILE A 29 3.44 1.08 3.45
C ILE A 29 2.64 0.14 4.36
N ARG A 30 1.55 0.63 4.96
CA ARG A 30 0.60 -0.24 5.67
C ARG A 30 -0.81 0.27 5.55
N ASP A 31 -1.74 -0.68 5.55
CA ASP A 31 -3.15 -0.47 5.80
C ASP A 31 -3.37 -0.29 7.33
N ARG A 32 -4.16 0.69 7.76
CA ARG A 32 -4.49 0.92 9.16
C ARG A 32 -5.97 1.18 9.38
N TYR A 33 -6.52 0.44 10.34
CA TYR A 33 -7.82 0.68 10.96
C TYR A 33 -7.63 1.10 12.42
N PRO A 34 -7.87 2.37 12.80
CA PRO A 34 -7.79 2.82 14.17
C PRO A 34 -8.91 2.17 15.00
N THR A 35 -8.58 1.18 15.81
CA THR A 35 -9.52 0.56 16.76
C THR A 35 -9.12 0.93 18.20
N ALA A 36 -10.11 1.01 19.09
CA ALA A 36 -9.90 1.39 20.49
C ALA A 36 -8.96 0.44 21.27
N THR A 37 -8.74 -0.78 20.77
CA THR A 37 -7.95 -1.81 21.46
C THR A 37 -6.55 -2.01 20.88
N GLY A 38 -6.22 -1.39 19.73
CA GLY A 38 -4.93 -1.61 19.06
C GLY A 38 -4.63 -3.07 18.69
N GLY A 39 -5.60 -3.98 18.85
CA GLY A 39 -5.45 -5.41 18.59
C GLY A 39 -5.44 -5.71 17.10
N PHE A 40 -4.86 -6.85 16.72
CA PHE A 40 -4.85 -7.36 15.35
C PHE A 40 -6.26 -7.29 14.75
N SER A 41 -6.46 -6.36 13.80
CA SER A 41 -7.63 -6.38 12.92
C SER A 41 -7.61 -7.70 12.11
N PRO A 42 -8.74 -8.34 11.78
CA PRO A 42 -8.76 -9.38 10.75
C PRO A 42 -8.29 -8.86 9.38
N HIS A 43 -8.28 -7.54 9.20
CA HIS A 43 -7.64 -6.79 8.11
C HIS A 43 -6.24 -6.27 8.52
N SER A 44 -5.52 -7.00 9.38
CA SER A 44 -4.36 -6.52 10.14
C SER A 44 -3.35 -5.73 9.32
N SER A 45 -2.99 -4.57 9.87
CA SER A 45 -1.97 -3.61 9.47
C SER A 45 -0.58 -4.20 9.28
N SER A 46 -0.42 -4.98 8.23
CA SER A 46 0.86 -5.49 7.80
C SER A 46 1.64 -4.34 7.19
N GLU A 47 2.69 -3.95 7.89
CA GLU A 47 3.73 -3.11 7.33
C GLU A 47 4.47 -3.93 6.27
N LEU A 48 4.43 -3.45 5.04
CA LEU A 48 5.04 -4.10 3.88
C LEU A 48 6.17 -3.24 3.35
N PRO A 49 7.36 -3.80 3.09
CA PRO A 49 8.35 -3.15 2.24
C PRO A 49 7.72 -2.75 0.90
N ILE A 50 8.01 -1.54 0.42
CA ILE A 50 7.50 -1.10 -0.90
C ILE A 50 7.95 -2.05 -2.02
N GLN A 51 9.12 -2.65 -1.89
CA GLN A 51 9.70 -3.58 -2.86
C GLN A 51 8.87 -4.86 -3.01
N ASP A 52 8.13 -5.27 -1.97
CA ASP A 52 7.34 -6.49 -2.00
C ASP A 52 5.98 -6.30 -2.69
N LEU A 53 5.52 -5.05 -2.88
CA LEU A 53 4.22 -4.76 -3.51
C LEU A 53 4.14 -5.32 -4.93
N GLU A 54 5.22 -5.25 -5.72
CA GLU A 54 5.25 -5.81 -7.08
C GLU A 54 4.99 -7.31 -7.05
N HIS A 55 5.68 -8.04 -6.17
CA HIS A 55 5.54 -9.48 -6.04
C HIS A 55 4.14 -9.87 -5.58
N LEU A 56 3.56 -9.14 -4.62
CA LEU A 56 2.22 -9.39 -4.09
C LEU A 56 1.14 -9.17 -5.15
N VAL A 57 1.18 -8.03 -5.86
CA VAL A 57 0.20 -7.71 -6.90
C VAL A 57 0.32 -8.70 -8.07
N THR A 58 1.54 -9.06 -8.46
CA THR A 58 1.78 -10.04 -9.54
C THR A 58 1.25 -11.42 -9.17
N ALA A 59 1.53 -11.90 -7.95
CA ALA A 59 1.02 -13.17 -7.47
C ALA A 59 -0.51 -13.18 -7.40
N ALA A 60 -1.12 -12.13 -6.83
CA ALA A 60 -2.58 -12.02 -6.74
C ALA A 60 -3.24 -12.01 -8.14
N SER A 61 -2.63 -11.34 -9.11
CA SER A 61 -3.10 -11.29 -10.50
C SER A 61 -3.03 -12.67 -11.17
N ASN A 62 -1.88 -13.35 -11.06
CA ASN A 62 -1.66 -14.67 -11.68
C ASN A 62 -2.61 -15.74 -11.14
N TRP A 63 -3.05 -15.58 -9.89
CA TRP A 63 -3.97 -16.50 -9.22
C TRP A 63 -5.44 -16.09 -9.36
N ASN A 64 -5.75 -15.06 -10.17
CA ASN A 64 -7.10 -14.51 -10.36
C ASN A 64 -7.78 -14.08 -9.05
N LEU A 65 -7.00 -13.56 -8.10
CA LEU A 65 -7.52 -13.06 -6.82
C LEU A 65 -7.99 -11.59 -6.90
N LEU A 66 -7.69 -10.90 -7.99
CA LEU A 66 -8.10 -9.51 -8.23
C LEU A 66 -9.22 -9.47 -9.26
N ASP A 67 -10.26 -8.71 -8.97
CA ASP A 67 -11.34 -8.45 -9.93
C ASP A 67 -10.91 -7.42 -11.00
N SER A 68 -11.62 -7.40 -12.12
CA SER A 68 -11.29 -6.53 -13.27
C SER A 68 -11.37 -5.04 -12.95
N HIS A 69 -12.27 -4.63 -12.05
CA HIS A 69 -12.39 -3.23 -11.66
C HIS A 69 -11.18 -2.79 -10.81
N SER A 70 -10.78 -3.61 -9.84
CA SER A 70 -9.58 -3.37 -9.03
C SER A 70 -8.32 -3.30 -9.90
N MET A 71 -8.14 -4.23 -10.83
CA MET A 71 -7.00 -4.22 -11.75
C MET A 71 -6.98 -2.96 -12.64
N ALA A 72 -8.11 -2.55 -13.19
CA ALA A 72 -8.20 -1.34 -14.02
C ALA A 72 -7.79 -0.08 -13.25
N ARG A 73 -8.26 0.06 -11.99
CA ARG A 73 -7.87 1.17 -11.12
C ARG A 73 -6.37 1.18 -10.80
N MET A 74 -5.78 0.01 -10.55
CA MET A 74 -4.34 -0.11 -10.31
C MET A 74 -3.55 0.32 -11.56
N ILE A 75 -3.95 -0.13 -12.74
CA ILE A 75 -3.32 0.25 -14.01
C ILE A 75 -3.39 1.75 -14.24
N GLU A 76 -4.55 2.37 -14.02
CA GLU A 76 -4.72 3.82 -14.17
C GLU A 76 -3.80 4.60 -13.22
N ALA A 77 -3.79 4.24 -11.94
CA ALA A 77 -2.95 4.90 -10.94
C ALA A 77 -1.46 4.80 -11.28
N LEU A 78 -1.00 3.62 -11.70
CA LEU A 78 0.38 3.38 -12.11
C LEU A 78 0.73 4.14 -13.39
N ALA A 79 -0.16 4.19 -14.38
CA ALA A 79 0.06 4.94 -15.61
C ALA A 79 0.21 6.44 -15.35
N VAL A 80 -0.60 7.01 -14.45
CA VAL A 80 -0.47 8.42 -14.04
C VAL A 80 0.85 8.64 -13.29
N ALA A 81 1.23 7.74 -12.38
CA ALA A 81 2.50 7.83 -11.66
C ALA A 81 3.71 7.78 -12.61
N LEU A 82 3.70 6.85 -13.56
CA LEU A 82 4.75 6.70 -14.56
C LEU A 82 4.94 7.97 -15.40
N ARG A 83 3.83 8.60 -15.85
CA ARG A 83 3.90 9.88 -16.56
C ARG A 83 4.59 10.96 -15.73
N ARG A 84 4.26 11.08 -14.43
CA ARG A 84 4.94 12.04 -13.54
C ARG A 84 6.44 11.77 -13.41
N HIS A 85 6.86 10.51 -13.40
CA HIS A 85 8.27 10.16 -13.36
C HIS A 85 8.99 10.48 -14.67
N MET A 86 8.38 10.17 -15.81
CA MET A 86 8.95 10.45 -17.13
C MET A 86 9.06 11.95 -17.44
N SER A 87 8.13 12.77 -16.95
CA SER A 87 8.17 14.23 -17.13
C SER A 87 9.19 14.95 -16.23
N ARG A 88 9.81 14.24 -15.29
CA ARG A 88 10.84 14.78 -14.38
C ARG A 88 12.27 14.49 -14.84
N ILE A 89 12.42 13.76 -15.95
CA ILE A 89 13.68 13.47 -16.64
C ILE A 89 13.77 14.42 -17.84
#